data_AF-X0WHP5-F1
#
_entry.id   AF-X0WHP5-F1
#
_cell.length_a   1.000
_cell.length_b   1.000
_cell.length_c   1.000
_cell.angle_alpha   90.00
_cell.angle_beta   90.00
_cell.angle_gamma   90.00
#
_symmetry.space_group_name_H-M   'P 1'
#
loop_
_entity.id
_entity.type
_entity.pdbx_description
1 polymer ?
#
loop_
_entity_poly.entity_id
_entity_poly.type
_entity_poly.pdbx_seq_one_letter_code
_entity_poly.pdbx_strand_id
1 'polypeptide(L)'
;MTRRVFQAADGTIRLWSSRHHRKGLRYVETAAEQQSGDAIAGSKWRCLWTPDCLNWWIGVVFATGSLLFLVGSVASLAPSLASTWSLDSTTINAIFFAGSIPFTIAAYLQLFQAANAGEQSTYRTQLLGWRPQDIGWLSSSLQFVGTILFNINTFDAMIPSLDWFQQDLV
;
A
#
# COMPACT_ATOMS: atom_id res chain seq x y z
N MET A 1 -14.32 1.64 -11.21
CA MET A 1 -15.22 2.17 -10.16
C MET A 1 -16.55 2.46 -10.81
N THR A 2 -17.59 1.67 -10.54
CA THR A 2 -18.90 1.84 -11.20
C THR A 2 -19.75 2.83 -10.41
N ARG A 3 -20.11 3.94 -11.07
CA ARG A 3 -21.04 4.96 -10.58
C ARG A 3 -22.28 4.87 -11.45
N ARG A 4 -23.46 4.72 -10.84
CA ARG A 4 -24.75 4.76 -11.53
C ARG A 4 -25.59 5.87 -10.91
N VAL A 5 -26.11 6.73 -11.77
CA VAL A 5 -27.02 7.81 -11.40
C VAL A 5 -28.42 7.28 -11.69
N PHE A 6 -29.28 7.19 -10.69
CA PHE A 6 -30.68 6.81 -10.86
C PHE A 6 -31.56 8.02 -10.59
N GLN A 7 -32.53 8.28 -11.46
CA GLN A 7 -33.59 9.23 -11.16
C GLN A 7 -34.76 8.46 -10.57
N ALA A 8 -35.11 8.75 -9.32
CA ALA A 8 -36.27 8.17 -8.67
C ALA A 8 -37.56 8.81 -9.24
N ALA A 9 -38.70 8.14 -9.04
CA ALA A 9 -39.99 8.57 -9.58
C ALA A 9 -40.49 9.93 -9.03
N ASP A 10 -39.89 10.39 -7.92
CA ASP A 10 -40.10 11.71 -7.31
C ASP A 10 -39.20 12.81 -7.89
N GLY A 11 -38.37 12.48 -8.89
CA GLY A 11 -37.40 13.40 -9.50
C GLY A 11 -36.07 13.52 -8.76
N THR A 12 -35.89 12.83 -7.61
CA THR A 12 -34.62 12.86 -6.86
C THR A 12 -33.54 12.07 -7.59
N ILE A 13 -32.35 12.65 -7.69
CA ILE A 13 -31.20 11.99 -8.31
C ILE A 13 -30.44 11.22 -7.24
N ARG A 14 -30.50 9.89 -7.28
CA ARG A 14 -29.77 9.02 -6.36
C ARG A 14 -28.49 8.52 -7.00
N LEU A 15 -27.36 8.89 -6.40
CA LEU A 15 -26.08 8.37 -6.80
C LEU A 15 -25.79 7.04 -6.09
N TRP A 16 -25.66 5.97 -6.88
CA TRP A 16 -25.15 4.70 -6.39
C TRP A 16 -23.70 4.51 -6.83
N SER A 17 -22.83 4.16 -5.89
CA SER A 17 -21.48 3.69 -6.23
C SER A 17 -21.14 2.42 -5.49
N SER A 18 -20.52 1.48 -6.20
CA SER A 18 -20.14 0.18 -5.65
C SER A 18 -19.26 0.30 -4.40
N ARG A 19 -18.40 1.32 -4.31
CA ARG A 19 -17.53 1.56 -3.15
C ARG A 19 -18.29 2.01 -1.91
N HIS A 20 -19.27 2.91 -2.05
CA HIS A 20 -20.09 3.38 -0.93
C HIS A 20 -21.02 2.28 -0.42
N HIS A 21 -21.59 1.49 -1.33
CA HIS A 21 -22.41 0.35 -0.98
C HIS A 21 -21.61 -0.72 -0.21
N ARG A 22 -20.41 -1.07 -0.68
CA ARG A 22 -19.52 -2.02 0.03
C ARG A 22 -19.02 -1.50 1.38
N LYS A 23 -18.81 -0.19 1.52
CA LYS A 23 -18.25 0.42 2.74
C LYS A 23 -19.30 0.94 3.72
N GLY A 24 -20.60 0.79 3.44
CA GLY A 24 -21.66 1.31 4.31
C GLY A 24 -21.62 2.84 4.52
N LEU A 25 -20.98 3.58 3.61
CA LEU A 25 -20.80 5.02 3.75
C LEU A 25 -22.07 5.74 3.29
N ARG A 26 -22.66 6.59 4.16
CA ARG A 26 -23.80 7.44 3.80
C ARG A 26 -23.37 8.48 2.77
N TYR A 27 -24.15 8.62 1.72
CA TYR A 27 -23.96 9.69 0.75
C TYR A 27 -24.47 11.00 1.37
N VAL A 28 -23.57 11.96 1.60
CA VAL A 28 -23.96 13.32 1.98
C VAL A 28 -24.12 14.08 0.68
N GLU A 29 -25.37 14.27 0.26
CA GLU A 29 -25.74 15.09 -0.88
C GLU A 29 -25.54 16.57 -0.51
N THR A 30 -24.30 17.03 -0.49
CA THR A 30 -24.00 18.45 -0.43
C THR A 30 -24.36 19.07 -1.78
N ALA A 31 -25.21 20.10 -1.77
CA ALA A 31 -25.65 20.88 -2.94
C ALA A 31 -24.54 21.42 -3.86
N ALA A 32 -23.27 21.22 -3.50
CA ALA A 32 -22.09 21.50 -4.31
C ALA A 32 -21.84 20.50 -5.46
N GLU A 33 -22.49 19.33 -5.49
CA GLU A 33 -22.16 18.26 -6.44
C GLU A 33 -22.81 18.43 -7.83
N GLN A 34 -23.84 19.28 -7.95
CA GLN A 34 -24.52 19.57 -9.22
C GLN A 34 -23.65 20.43 -10.17
N GLN A 35 -22.65 21.12 -9.65
CA GLN A 35 -21.70 21.95 -10.41
C GLN A 35 -20.44 21.17 -10.87
N SER A 36 -20.30 19.89 -10.49
CA SER A 36 -19.08 19.10 -10.67
C SER A 36 -18.99 18.33 -12.01
N GLY A 37 -19.97 18.47 -12.90
CA GLY A 37 -19.98 17.82 -14.22
C GLY A 37 -18.83 18.26 -15.12
N ASP A 38 -18.47 19.55 -15.07
CA ASP A 38 -17.41 20.15 -15.91
C ASP A 38 -16.01 20.09 -15.27
N ALA A 39 -15.89 19.69 -14.00
CA ALA A 39 -14.64 19.69 -13.24
C ALA A 39 -13.83 18.37 -13.33
N ILE A 40 -14.27 17.39 -14.12
CA ILE A 40 -13.68 16.04 -14.14
C ILE A 40 -12.32 16.02 -14.88
N ALA A 41 -12.05 16.98 -15.78
CA ALA A 41 -10.77 17.05 -16.50
C ALA A 41 -9.62 17.68 -15.68
N GLY A 42 -9.92 18.63 -14.79
CA GLY A 42 -8.92 19.30 -13.94
C GLY A 42 -8.50 18.54 -12.67
N SER A 43 -9.22 17.47 -12.33
CA SER A 43 -9.18 16.82 -11.01
C SER A 43 -8.17 15.68 -10.86
N LYS A 44 -7.43 15.31 -11.92
CA LYS A 44 -6.46 14.20 -11.81
C LYS A 44 -5.25 14.56 -10.93
N TRP A 45 -4.79 15.81 -10.98
CA TRP A 45 -3.64 16.29 -10.20
C TRP A 45 -3.96 16.43 -8.72
N ARG A 46 -5.18 16.88 -8.38
CA ARG A 46 -5.69 16.90 -7.00
C ARG A 46 -5.89 15.50 -6.41
N CYS A 47 -6.13 14.50 -7.26
CA CYS A 47 -6.25 13.10 -6.83
C CYS A 47 -4.90 12.47 -6.44
N LEU A 48 -3.81 12.87 -7.12
CA LEU A 48 -2.46 12.32 -6.86
C LEU A 48 -1.80 12.91 -5.61
N TRP A 49 -2.17 14.13 -5.21
CA TRP A 49 -1.58 14.81 -4.06
C TRP A 49 -2.61 14.97 -2.93
N THR A 50 -2.66 14.01 -2.02
CA THR A 50 -3.63 13.97 -0.90
C THR A 50 -2.95 13.64 0.44
N PRO A 51 -2.03 14.49 0.92
CA PRO A 51 -1.22 14.21 2.13
C PRO A 51 -2.06 14.09 3.42
N ASP A 52 -3.28 14.62 3.43
CA ASP A 52 -4.23 14.50 4.55
C ASP A 52 -4.83 13.09 4.69
N CYS A 53 -4.65 12.25 3.67
CA CYS A 53 -5.18 10.88 3.63
C CYS A 53 -4.09 9.86 3.96
N LEU A 54 -4.35 8.96 4.92
CA LEU A 54 -3.44 7.85 5.25
C LEU A 54 -3.08 6.99 4.02
N ASN A 55 -4.02 6.80 3.08
CA ASN A 55 -3.78 6.07 1.84
C ASN A 55 -2.66 6.65 0.98
N TRP A 56 -2.49 7.97 1.00
CA TRP A 56 -1.44 8.63 0.25
C TRP A 56 -0.07 8.25 0.82
N TRP A 57 0.09 8.32 2.14
CA TRP A 57 1.31 7.90 2.83
C TRP A 57 1.62 6.42 2.65
N ILE A 58 0.61 5.55 2.75
CA ILE A 58 0.77 4.12 2.42
C ILE A 58 1.37 3.95 1.02
N GLY A 59 0.82 4.66 0.02
CA GLY A 59 1.32 4.62 -1.34
C GLY A 59 2.75 5.13 -1.49
N VAL A 60 3.08 6.25 -0.83
CA VAL A 60 4.42 6.84 -0.83
C VAL A 60 5.44 5.87 -0.25
N VAL A 61 5.15 5.27 0.91
CA VAL A 61 6.06 4.33 1.57
C VAL A 61 6.24 3.06 0.72
N PHE A 62 5.16 2.54 0.10
CA PHE A 62 5.27 1.45 -0.89
C PHE A 62 6.17 1.83 -2.06
N ALA A 63 5.98 3.02 -2.63
CA ALA A 63 6.78 3.50 -3.77
C ALA A 63 8.26 3.66 -3.40
N THR A 64 8.56 4.12 -2.18
CA THR A 64 9.93 4.16 -1.66
C THR A 64 10.55 2.77 -1.62
N GLY A 65 9.88 1.77 -1.03
CA GLY A 65 10.37 0.39 -1.01
C GLY A 65 10.61 -0.17 -2.42
N SER A 66 9.65 0.02 -3.33
CA SER A 66 9.79 -0.39 -4.73
C SER A 66 10.95 0.27 -5.46
N LEU A 67 11.23 1.55 -5.18
CA LEU A 67 12.35 2.27 -5.78
C LEU A 67 13.69 1.68 -5.33
N LEU A 68 13.86 1.36 -4.04
CA LEU A 68 15.07 0.69 -3.57
C LEU A 68 15.24 -0.68 -4.23
N PHE A 69 14.17 -1.45 -4.38
CA PHE A 69 14.20 -2.74 -5.09
C PHE A 69 14.56 -2.59 -6.57
N LEU A 70 14.05 -1.56 -7.24
CA LEU A 70 14.44 -1.23 -8.60
C LEU A 70 15.94 -0.92 -8.69
N VAL A 71 16.47 -0.10 -7.78
CA VAL A 71 17.90 0.24 -7.73
C VAL A 71 18.75 -1.01 -7.49
N GLY A 72 18.40 -1.84 -6.50
CA GLY A 72 19.09 -3.09 -6.22
C GLY A 72 19.06 -4.07 -7.39
N SER A 73 17.92 -4.15 -8.11
CA SER A 73 17.78 -5.00 -9.30
C SER A 73 18.63 -4.50 -10.47
N VAL A 74 18.63 -3.20 -10.73
CA VAL A 74 19.47 -2.58 -11.77
C VAL A 74 20.95 -2.81 -11.45
N ALA A 75 21.37 -2.59 -10.21
CA ALA A 75 22.74 -2.84 -9.78
C ALA A 75 23.14 -4.33 -9.93
N SER A 76 22.22 -5.25 -9.62
CA SER A 76 22.45 -6.70 -9.76
C SER A 76 22.56 -7.16 -11.22
N LEU A 77 21.76 -6.57 -12.11
CA LEU A 77 21.68 -6.96 -13.53
C LEU A 77 22.70 -6.24 -14.42
N ALA A 78 23.27 -5.11 -13.96
CA ALA A 78 24.24 -4.32 -14.72
C ALA A 78 25.57 -4.16 -13.94
N PRO A 79 26.48 -5.15 -14.00
CA PRO A 79 27.75 -5.13 -13.26
C PRO A 79 28.63 -3.92 -13.58
N SER A 80 28.59 -3.40 -14.81
CA SER A 80 29.34 -2.20 -15.21
C SER A 80 28.83 -0.92 -14.53
N LEU A 81 27.53 -0.85 -14.26
CA LEU A 81 26.92 0.27 -13.54
C LEU A 81 27.18 0.15 -12.04
N ALA A 82 27.08 -1.06 -11.49
CA ALA A 82 27.44 -1.35 -10.10
C ALA A 82 28.91 -1.00 -9.81
N SER A 83 29.85 -1.35 -10.69
CA SER A 83 31.26 -0.97 -10.54
C SER A 83 31.46 0.56 -10.62
N THR A 84 30.72 1.25 -11.48
CA THR A 84 30.76 2.72 -11.58
C THR A 84 30.28 3.39 -10.29
N TRP A 85 29.27 2.82 -9.65
CA TRP A 85 28.75 3.29 -8.35
C TRP A 85 29.51 2.72 -7.15
N SER A 86 30.57 1.94 -7.38
CA SER A 86 31.34 1.26 -6.32
C SER A 86 30.47 0.40 -5.39
N LEU A 87 29.43 -0.24 -5.94
CA LEU A 87 28.53 -1.13 -5.20
C LEU A 87 29.06 -2.57 -5.25
N ASP A 88 29.37 -3.12 -4.10
CA ASP A 88 29.64 -4.55 -3.92
C ASP A 88 28.34 -5.33 -3.64
N SER A 89 28.42 -6.66 -3.67
CA SER A 89 27.27 -7.53 -3.40
C SER A 89 26.64 -7.28 -2.03
N THR A 90 27.45 -6.97 -1.01
CA THR A 90 26.97 -6.64 0.34
C THR A 90 26.11 -5.38 0.34
N THR A 91 26.57 -4.31 -0.34
CA THR A 91 25.82 -3.06 -0.43
C THR A 91 24.54 -3.24 -1.24
N ILE A 92 24.57 -4.05 -2.31
CA ILE A 92 23.37 -4.36 -3.09
C ILE A 92 22.34 -5.11 -2.24
N ASN A 93 22.77 -6.11 -1.45
CA ASN A 93 21.88 -6.81 -0.52
C ASN A 93 21.35 -5.88 0.59
N ALA A 94 22.18 -4.94 1.07
CA ALA A 94 21.74 -3.91 2.01
C ALA A 94 20.67 -2.99 1.40
N ILE A 95 20.74 -2.66 0.10
CA ILE A 95 19.71 -1.88 -0.61
C ILE A 95 18.39 -2.66 -0.64
N PHE A 96 18.43 -3.96 -0.92
CA PHE A 96 17.23 -4.81 -0.89
C PHE A 96 16.62 -4.91 0.52
N PHE A 97 17.44 -5.10 1.55
CA PHE A 97 16.97 -5.11 2.94
C PHE A 97 16.39 -3.74 3.36
N ALA A 98 17.08 -2.65 3.04
CA ALA A 98 16.56 -1.31 3.29
C ALA A 98 15.22 -1.07 2.57
N GLY A 99 15.05 -1.62 1.37
CA GLY A 99 13.80 -1.58 0.62
C GLY A 99 12.67 -2.41 1.21
N SER A 100 12.97 -3.48 1.96
CA SER A 100 11.96 -4.35 2.57
C SER A 100 11.29 -3.73 3.80
N ILE A 101 11.98 -2.84 4.50
CA ILE A 101 11.45 -2.13 5.68
C ILE A 101 10.22 -1.25 5.33
N PRO A 102 10.26 -0.37 4.30
CA PRO A 102 9.08 0.37 3.85
C PRO A 102 7.89 -0.52 3.50
N PHE A 103 8.10 -1.69 2.87
CA PHE A 103 7.01 -2.62 2.57
C PHE A 103 6.31 -3.10 3.85
N THR A 104 7.06 -3.39 4.92
CA THR A 104 6.49 -3.79 6.22
C THR A 104 5.76 -2.65 6.91
N ILE A 105 6.32 -1.44 6.89
CA ILE A 105 5.66 -0.24 7.43
C ILE A 105 4.34 0.01 6.69
N ALA A 106 4.35 0.00 5.36
CA ALA A 106 3.16 0.28 4.56
C ALA A 106 2.08 -0.80 4.71
N ALA A 107 2.47 -2.08 4.79
CA ALA A 107 1.54 -3.18 5.08
C ALA A 107 0.93 -3.05 6.49
N TYR A 108 1.72 -2.66 7.50
CA TYR A 108 1.18 -2.36 8.83
C TYR A 108 0.18 -1.20 8.81
N LEU A 109 0.48 -0.10 8.10
CA LEU A 109 -0.44 1.03 7.97
C LEU A 109 -1.75 0.65 7.25
N GLN A 110 -1.70 -0.25 6.27
CA GLN A 110 -2.89 -0.82 5.64
C GLN A 110 -3.70 -1.68 6.62
N LEU A 111 -3.03 -2.53 7.40
CA LEU A 111 -3.66 -3.34 8.44
C LEU A 111 -4.31 -2.46 9.52
N PHE A 112 -3.62 -1.42 9.96
CA PHE A 112 -4.15 -0.41 10.87
C PHE A 112 -5.39 0.26 10.29
N GLN A 113 -5.36 0.67 9.03
CA GLN A 113 -6.53 1.26 8.38
C GLN A 113 -7.70 0.28 8.31
N ALA A 114 -7.45 -0.99 7.98
CA ALA A 114 -8.48 -2.01 7.89
C ALA A 114 -9.09 -2.34 9.27
N ALA A 115 -8.26 -2.40 10.32
CA ALA A 115 -8.71 -2.57 11.70
C ALA A 115 -9.68 -1.45 12.12
N ASN A 116 -9.40 -0.21 11.72
CA ASN A 116 -10.20 0.97 12.04
C ASN A 116 -11.27 1.31 10.98
N ALA A 117 -11.52 0.44 9.98
CA ALA A 117 -12.49 0.70 8.91
C ALA A 117 -13.94 0.40 9.35
N GLY A 118 -14.75 1.38 9.74
CA GLY A 118 -16.13 1.15 10.18
C GLY A 118 -16.85 2.43 10.57
N GLU A 119 -18.11 2.33 11.02
CA GLU A 119 -18.85 3.47 11.57
C GLU A 119 -17.99 4.23 12.57
N GLN A 120 -18.03 5.56 12.50
CA GLN A 120 -17.29 6.51 13.34
C GLN A 120 -17.52 6.19 14.82
N SER A 121 -16.76 5.22 15.34
CA SER A 121 -16.82 4.80 16.73
C SER A 121 -15.98 5.78 17.52
N THR A 122 -16.68 6.80 17.98
CA THR A 122 -16.53 7.48 19.26
C THR A 122 -15.80 6.59 20.29
N TYR A 123 -14.46 6.54 20.26
CA TYR A 123 -13.52 6.75 21.37
C TYR A 123 -12.19 5.96 21.39
N ARG A 124 -11.87 4.99 20.53
CA ARG A 124 -10.54 4.33 20.60
C ARG A 124 -9.97 3.88 19.26
N THR A 125 -8.78 4.40 18.91
CA THR A 125 -7.94 3.86 17.84
C THR A 125 -7.42 2.48 18.22
N GLN A 126 -7.64 1.49 17.36
CA GLN A 126 -7.14 0.14 17.56
C GLN A 126 -5.83 -0.05 16.78
N LEU A 127 -4.74 -0.32 17.48
CA LEU A 127 -3.43 -0.54 16.84
C LEU A 127 -3.39 -1.89 16.10
N LEU A 128 -3.84 -2.96 16.76
CA LEU A 128 -4.09 -4.28 16.19
C LEU A 128 -5.55 -4.65 16.45
N GLY A 129 -6.48 -4.02 15.75
CA GLY A 129 -7.88 -4.46 15.79
C GLY A 129 -8.03 -5.85 15.17
N TRP A 130 -8.96 -6.65 15.68
CA TRP A 130 -9.21 -8.02 15.21
C TRP A 130 -10.51 -8.09 14.41
N ARG A 131 -10.43 -8.25 13.09
CA ARG A 131 -11.60 -8.22 12.19
C ARG A 131 -11.52 -9.27 11.07
N PRO A 132 -11.42 -10.58 11.40
CA PRO A 132 -11.23 -11.64 10.41
C PRO A 132 -12.39 -11.79 9.40
N GLN A 133 -13.56 -11.24 9.71
CA GLN A 133 -14.72 -11.26 8.80
C GLN A 133 -14.63 -10.19 7.71
N ASP A 134 -13.78 -9.17 7.87
CA ASP A 134 -13.56 -8.15 6.84
C ASP A 134 -12.47 -8.59 5.87
N ILE A 135 -12.81 -8.67 4.58
CA ILE A 135 -11.89 -9.13 3.52
C ILE A 135 -10.69 -8.18 3.40
N GLY A 136 -10.87 -6.88 3.63
CA GLY A 136 -9.78 -5.90 3.63
C GLY A 136 -8.82 -6.11 4.80
N TRP A 137 -9.32 -6.44 5.98
CA TRP A 137 -8.50 -6.80 7.12
C TRP A 137 -7.76 -8.12 6.89
N LEU A 138 -8.42 -9.15 6.35
CA LEU A 138 -7.78 -10.43 6.07
C LEU A 138 -6.65 -10.28 5.04
N SER A 139 -6.90 -9.54 3.96
CA SER A 139 -5.91 -9.28 2.91
C SER A 139 -4.70 -8.51 3.44
N SER A 140 -4.92 -7.45 4.23
CA SER A 140 -3.83 -6.65 4.80
C SER A 140 -3.06 -7.40 5.89
N SER A 141 -3.73 -8.27 6.67
CA SER A 141 -3.09 -9.13 7.67
C SER A 141 -2.15 -10.14 7.00
N LEU A 142 -2.63 -10.84 5.98
CA LEU A 142 -1.81 -11.80 5.21
C LEU A 142 -0.64 -11.09 4.53
N GLN A 143 -0.87 -9.91 3.94
CA GLN A 143 0.18 -9.11 3.35
C GLN A 143 1.24 -8.72 4.39
N PHE A 144 0.84 -8.26 5.58
CA PHE A 144 1.75 -7.87 6.63
C PHE A 144 2.60 -9.05 7.14
N VAL A 145 2.00 -10.24 7.31
CA VAL A 145 2.78 -11.46 7.61
C VAL A 145 3.77 -11.75 6.49
N GLY A 146 3.34 -11.62 5.23
CA GLY A 146 4.20 -11.79 4.06
C GLY A 146 5.39 -10.82 4.05
N THR A 147 5.19 -9.55 4.42
CA THR A 147 6.28 -8.56 4.44
C THR A 147 7.26 -8.79 5.61
N ILE A 148 6.82 -9.34 6.73
CA ILE A 148 7.71 -9.81 7.81
C ILE A 148 8.61 -10.93 7.32
N LEU A 149 8.03 -11.98 6.71
CA LEU A 149 8.82 -13.10 6.15
C LEU A 149 9.79 -12.61 5.06
N PHE A 150 9.35 -11.66 4.25
CA PHE A 150 10.18 -11.01 3.25
C PHE A 150 11.35 -10.20 3.87
N ASN A 151 11.13 -9.54 5.02
CA ASN A 151 12.21 -8.87 5.76
C ASN A 151 13.23 -9.88 6.28
N ILE A 152 12.78 -11.03 6.78
CA ILE A 152 13.68 -12.11 7.22
C ILE A 152 14.53 -12.60 6.04
N ASN A 153 13.92 -12.88 4.88
CA ASN A 153 14.66 -13.35 3.69
C ASN A 153 15.67 -12.32 3.17
N THR A 154 15.32 -11.02 3.21
CA THR A 154 16.23 -9.96 2.76
C THR A 154 17.34 -9.68 3.78
N PHE A 155 17.08 -9.87 5.07
CA PHE A 155 18.09 -9.82 6.11
C PHE A 155 19.06 -11.00 6.01
N ASP A 156 18.55 -12.21 5.79
CA ASP A 156 19.35 -13.41 5.59
C ASP A 156 20.32 -13.25 4.41
N ALA A 157 19.86 -12.65 3.32
CA ALA A 157 20.71 -12.30 2.18
C ALA A 157 21.81 -11.26 2.50
N MET A 158 21.70 -10.48 3.59
CA MET A 158 22.79 -9.59 4.04
C MET A 158 23.90 -10.35 4.75
N ILE A 159 23.60 -11.52 5.31
CA ILE A 159 24.60 -12.34 5.97
C ILE A 159 25.28 -13.16 4.86
N PRO A 160 26.59 -12.99 4.63
CA PRO A 160 27.31 -13.90 3.77
C PRO A 160 27.28 -15.25 4.47
N SER A 161 26.36 -16.12 4.08
CA SER A 161 26.28 -17.45 4.66
C SER A 161 27.58 -18.19 4.34
N LEU A 162 28.15 -18.81 5.38
CA LEU A 162 29.15 -19.87 5.27
C LEU A 162 28.59 -21.14 4.57
N ASP A 163 27.39 -21.08 3.97
CA ASP A 163 26.61 -22.25 3.58
C ASP A 163 26.95 -22.83 2.21
N TRP A 164 27.61 -22.10 1.31
CA TRP A 164 28.00 -22.73 0.04
C TRP A 164 28.95 -23.93 0.27
N PHE A 165 29.70 -23.93 1.37
CA PHE A 165 30.54 -25.07 1.77
C PHE A 165 29.77 -26.20 2.47
N GLN A 166 28.59 -25.94 3.04
CA GLN A 166 27.73 -26.97 3.64
C GLN A 166 26.73 -27.57 2.64
N GLN A 167 26.38 -26.85 1.58
CA GLN A 167 25.40 -27.27 0.58
C GLN A 167 25.93 -28.34 -0.40
N ASP A 168 27.26 -28.48 -0.51
CA ASP A 168 27.96 -29.45 -1.37
C ASP A 168 28.34 -30.77 -0.64
N LEU A 169 27.96 -30.94 0.64
CA LEU A 169 28.33 -32.11 1.47
C LEU A 169 27.16 -33.04 1.82
N VAL A 170 26.06 -33.03 1.05
CA VAL A 170 24.95 -34.00 1.19
C VAL A 170 24.60 -34.66 -0.14
#